data_AF-A0A958NCB2-F1
#
_entry.id   AF-A0A958NCB2-F1
#
_cell.length_a   1.000
_cell.length_b   1.000
_cell.length_c   1.000
_cell.angle_alpha   90.00
_cell.angle_beta   90.00
_cell.angle_gamma   90.00
#
_symmetry.space_group_name_H-M   'P 1'
#
loop_
_entity.id
_entity.type
_entity.pdbx_description
1 polymer ?
#
loop_
_entity_poly.entity_id
_entity_poly.type
_entity_poly.pdbx_seq_one_letter_code
_entity_poly.pdbx_strand_id
1 'polypeptide(L)' 'MDLNGKTILVTGGTGSFGKAFVKAIMARNPEIKKLIIYSRDELKQFEMANNPEYAPYLSKMRFFIG' A
#
# COMPACT_ATOMS: atom_id res chain seq x y z
N MET A 1 -0.64 0.03 17.50
CA MET A 1 0.09 -1.16 17.01
C MET A 1 1.31 -0.67 16.28
N ASP A 2 2.49 -1.13 16.65
CA ASP A 2 3.75 -0.78 15.97
C ASP A 2 4.02 -1.78 14.83
N LEU A 3 4.13 -1.25 13.61
CA LEU A 3 4.36 -2.02 12.40
C LEU A 3 5.71 -1.69 11.74
N ASN A 4 6.56 -0.90 12.41
CA ASN A 4 7.90 -0.60 11.93
C ASN A 4 8.74 -1.88 11.80
N GLY A 5 9.58 -1.94 10.75
CA GLY A 5 10.39 -3.10 10.39
C GLY A 5 9.60 -4.31 9.85
N LYS A 6 8.26 -4.27 9.83
CA LYS A 6 7.43 -5.39 9.39
C LYS A 6 7.12 -5.36 7.90
N THR A 7 6.80 -6.53 7.35
CA THR A 7 6.23 -6.69 6.01
C THR A 7 4.73 -6.95 6.15
N ILE A 8 3.91 -6.21 5.41
CA ILE A 8 2.45 -6.28 5.52
C ILE A 8 1.84 -6.60 4.16
N LEU A 9 0.88 -7.52 4.13
CA LEU A 9 0.02 -7.80 2.99
C LEU A 9 -1.37 -7.19 3.22
N VAL A 10 -1.84 -6.41 2.25
CA VAL A 10 -3.18 -5.83 2.23
C VAL A 10 -3.94 -6.37 1.03
N THR A 11 -4.89 -7.27 1.29
CA THR A 11 -5.82 -7.79 0.28
C THR A 11 -6.96 -6.81 0.03
N GLY A 12 -7.31 -6.58 -1.23
CA GLY A 12 -8.29 -5.54 -1.60
C GLY A 12 -7.75 -4.11 -1.40
N GLY A 13 -6.43 -3.93 -1.35
CA GLY A 13 -5.80 -2.64 -1.01
C GLY A 13 -6.08 -1.49 -1.99
N THR A 14 -6.57 -1.79 -3.21
CA THR A 14 -6.98 -0.76 -4.18
C THR A 14 -8.43 -0.28 -4.05
N GLY A 15 -9.24 -0.91 -3.19
CA GLY A 15 -10.59 -0.43 -2.88
C GLY A 15 -10.57 0.84 -2.02
N SER A 16 -11.71 1.54 -1.90
CA SER A 16 -11.79 2.80 -1.16
C SER A 16 -11.32 2.67 0.30
N PHE A 17 -11.74 1.61 0.99
CA PHE A 17 -11.26 1.30 2.33
C PHE A 17 -9.77 0.93 2.33
N GLY A 18 -9.33 0.11 1.37
CA GLY A 18 -7.93 -0.31 1.25
C GLY A 18 -6.96 0.87 1.09
N LYS A 19 -7.30 1.83 0.22
CA LYS A 19 -6.54 3.07 0.02
C LYS A 19 -6.42 3.88 1.32
N ALA A 20 -7.54 4.09 2.02
CA ALA A 20 -7.56 4.80 3.29
C ALA A 20 -6.74 4.09 4.38
N PHE A 21 -6.84 2.76 4.44
CA PHE A 21 -6.10 1.93 5.39
C PHE A 21 -4.59 1.97 5.14
N VAL A 22 -4.18 1.81 3.88
CA VAL A 22 -2.77 1.90 3.46
C VAL A 22 -2.18 3.26 3.85
N LYS A 23 -2.90 4.35 3.55
CA LYS A 23 -2.50 5.71 3.94
C LYS A 23 -2.32 5.83 5.46
N ALA A 24 -3.27 5.32 6.24
CA ALA A 24 -3.19 5.37 7.70
C ALA A 24 -2.01 4.58 8.26
N ILE A 25 -1.71 3.41 7.68
CA ILE A 25 -0.54 2.61 8.08
C ILE A 25 0.75 3.36 7.77
N MET A 26 0.91 3.88 6.55
CA MET A 26 2.13 4.57 6.12
C MET A 26 2.42 5.81 6.96
N ALA A 27 1.39 6.61 7.25
CA ALA A 27 1.52 7.81 8.08
C ALA A 27 1.92 7.49 9.52
N ARG A 28 1.45 6.37 10.08
CA ARG A 28 1.74 5.97 11.47
C ARG A 28 3.02 5.16 11.63
N ASN A 29 3.52 4.56 10.54
CA ASN A 29 4.64 3.60 10.58
C ASN A 29 5.65 3.93 9.46
N PRO A 30 6.41 5.04 9.58
CA PRO A 30 7.34 5.48 8.55
C PRO A 30 8.44 4.46 8.26
N GLU A 31 8.82 3.66 9.28
CA GLU A 31 9.88 2.65 9.20
C GLU A 31 9.34 1.27 8.80
N ILE A 32 8.15 1.20 8.18
CA ILE A 32 7.66 -0.06 7.59
C ILE A 32 8.69 -0.61 6.58
N LYS A 33 8.94 -1.92 6.62
CA LYS A 33 9.93 -2.55 5.75
C LYS A 33 9.40 -2.75 4.33
N LYS A 34 8.15 -3.22 4.22
CA LYS A 34 7.50 -3.50 2.92
C LYS A 34 5.98 -3.52 3.08
N LEU A 35 5.28 -2.93 2.11
CA LEU A 35 3.83 -3.02 1.98
C LEU A 35 3.45 -3.69 0.66
N ILE A 36 2.69 -4.75 0.74
CA ILE A 36 2.25 -5.54 -0.40
C ILE A 36 0.76 -5.30 -0.61
N ILE A 37 0.39 -4.76 -1.77
CA ILE A 37 -0.99 -4.52 -2.19
C ILE A 37 -1.40 -5.66 -3.10
N TYR A 38 -2.41 -6.41 -2.71
CA TYR A 38 -2.95 -7.52 -3.48
C TYR A 38 -4.40 -7.24 -3.87
N SER A 39 -4.69 -7.19 -5.16
CA SER A 39 -6.05 -6.96 -5.66
C SER A 39 -6.20 -7.45 -7.11
N ARG A 40 -7.45 -7.53 -7.57
CA ARG A 40 -7.80 -8.08 -8.89
C ARG A 40 -7.86 -7.05 -10.03
N ASP A 41 -7.84 -5.76 -9.69
CA ASP A 41 -8.09 -4.66 -10.63
C ASP A 41 -6.76 -3.97 -10.96
N GLU A 42 -6.22 -4.30 -12.12
CA GLU A 42 -4.95 -3.79 -12.64
C GLU A 42 -4.94 -2.28 -12.82
N LEU A 43 -6.04 -1.71 -13.35
CA LEU A 43 -6.16 -0.28 -13.57
C LEU A 43 -6.03 0.48 -12.26
N LYS A 44 -6.73 0.04 -11.21
CA LYS A 44 -6.63 0.69 -9.90
C LYS A 44 -5.27 0.51 -9.24
N GLN A 45 -4.54 -0.58 -9.51
CA GLN A 45 -3.16 -0.71 -9.06
C GLN A 45 -2.25 0.28 -9.76
N PHE A 46 -2.39 0.43 -11.09
CA PHE A 46 -1.65 1.41 -11.87
C PHE A 46 -1.93 2.84 -11.40
N GLU A 47 -3.20 3.20 -11.20
CA GLU A 47 -3.57 4.52 -10.66
C GLU A 47 -2.95 4.76 -9.28
N MET A 48 -2.98 3.77 -8.39
CA MET A 48 -2.41 3.90 -7.05
C MET A 48 -0.88 4.03 -7.10
N ALA A 49 -0.21 3.30 -7.98
CA ALA A 49 1.24 3.37 -8.17
C ALA A 49 1.71 4.72 -8.75
N ASN A 50 0.87 5.38 -9.57
CA ASN A 50 1.17 6.68 -10.17
C ASN A 50 0.62 7.87 -9.39
N ASN A 51 -0.15 7.63 -8.32
CA ASN A 51 -0.71 8.72 -7.53
C ASN A 51 0.40 9.37 -6.66
N PRO A 52 0.62 10.70 -6.79
CA PRO A 52 1.66 11.43 -6.05
C PRO A 52 1.61 11.26 -4.53
N GLU A 53 0.43 10.96 -3.97
CA GLU A 53 0.25 10.70 -2.55
C GLU A 53 1.06 9.49 -2.04
N TYR A 54 1.26 8.47 -2.88
CA TYR A 54 2.03 7.28 -2.54
C TYR A 54 3.50 7.38 -2.95
N ALA A 55 3.88 8.40 -3.72
CA ALA A 55 5.23 8.57 -4.25
C ALA A 55 6.35 8.46 -3.18
N PRO A 56 6.21 9.05 -1.97
CA PRO A 56 7.23 8.91 -0.92
C PRO A 56 7.43 7.46 -0.44
N TYR A 57 6.43 6.59 -0.65
CA TYR A 57 6.40 5.24 -0.12
C TYR A 57 6.56 4.16 -1.20
N LEU A 58 6.57 4.53 -2.48
CA LEU A 58 6.61 3.59 -3.61
C LEU A 58 7.81 2.63 -3.54
N SER A 59 8.96 3.07 -3.03
CA SER A 59 10.14 2.21 -2.86
C SER A 59 9.86 0.99 -1.97
N LYS A 60 8.96 1.15 -0.99
CA LYS A 60 8.53 0.13 -0.02
C LYS A 60 7.27 -0.62 -0.45
N MET A 61 6.56 -0.15 -1.49
CA MET A 61 5.32 -0.76 -1.98
C MET A 61 5.59 -1.81 -3.07
N ARG A 62 4.78 -2.87 -3.08
CA ARG A 62 4.71 -3.84 -4.17
C ARG A 62 3.24 -4.13 -4.49
N PHE A 63 2.94 -4.32 -5.76
CA PHE A 63 1.60 -4.60 -6.25
C PHE A 63 1.57 -6.01 -6.86
N PHE A 64 0.58 -6.81 -6.50
CA PHE A 64 0.39 -8.16 -7.01
C PHE A 64 -1.06 -8.34 -7.45
N ILE A 65 -1.24 -9.00 -8.59
CA ILE A 65 -2.55 -9.36 -9.12
C ILE A 65 -3.01 -10.68 -8.52
N GLY A 66 -4.31 -10.77 -8.27
CA GLY A 66 -5.02 -11.90 -7.68
C GLY A 66 -6.43 -12.06 -8.20
#